data_AF-A0A0P9DF35-F1
#
_entry.id   AF-A0A0P9DF35-F1
#
_cell.length_a   1.000
_cell.length_b   1.000
_cell.length_c   1.000
_cell.angle_alpha   90.00
_cell.angle_beta   90.00
_cell.angle_gamma   90.00
#
_symmetry.space_group_name_H-M   'P 1'
#
loop_
_entity.id
_entity.type
_entity.pdbx_description
1 polymer ?
#
loop_
_entity_poly.entity_id
_entity_poly.type
_entity_poly.pdbx_seq_one_letter_code
_entity_poly.pdbx_strand_id
1 'polypeptide(L)' 'MSIDLALLVLRILVGLVVAAHGAQKLFGWGGGPGMKGFTGMMGAMGLQPAWLWGLLGGLG' A
#
# COMPACT_ATOMS: atom_id res chain seq x y z
N MET A 1 4.04 25.13 -20.06
CA MET A 1 4.38 24.05 -19.11
C MET A 1 5.00 22.92 -19.91
N SER A 2 6.25 22.53 -19.66
CA SER A 2 6.90 21.44 -20.39
C SER A 2 6.25 20.09 -20.03
N ILE A 3 6.18 19.16 -20.98
CA ILE A 3 5.64 17.81 -20.77
C ILE A 3 6.37 17.10 -19.63
N ASP A 4 7.68 17.32 -19.49
CA ASP A 4 8.49 16.76 -18.40
C ASP A 4 7.98 17.17 -17.02
N LEU A 5 7.57 18.44 -16.84
CA LEU A 5 7.01 18.90 -15.57
C LEU A 5 5.66 18.24 -15.28
N ALA A 6 4.79 18.11 -16.29
CA ALA A 6 3.52 17.42 -16.13
C ALA A 6 3.71 15.93 -15.77
N LEU A 7 4.67 15.27 -16.42
CA LEU A 7 5.06 13.89 -16.14
C LEU A 7 5.69 13.70 -14.75
N LEU A 8 6.43 14.71 -14.27
CA LEU A 8 6.97 14.71 -12.91
C LEU A 8 5.86 14.84 -11.86
N VAL A 9 4.94 15.78 -12.05
CA VAL A 9 3.78 15.96 -11.16
C VAL A 9 2.95 14.68 -11.10
N LEU A 10 2.68 14.07 -12.25
CA LEU A 10 1.94 12.80 -12.31
C LEU A 10 2.65 11.69 -11.50
N ARG A 11 3.97 11.55 -11.64
CA ARG A 11 4.76 10.56 -10.87
C ARG A 11 4.69 10.79 -9.37
N ILE A 12 4.79 12.03 -8.93
CA ILE A 12 4.72 12.38 -7.51
C ILE A 12 3.34 11.99 -6.98
N LEU A 13 2.26 12.37 -7.68
CA LEU A 13 0.91 12.05 -7.24
C LEU A 13 0.66 10.55 -7.16
N VAL A 14 1.01 9.80 -8.21
CA VAL A 14 0.86 8.34 -8.22
C VAL A 14 1.73 7.69 -7.13
N GLY A 15 2.98 8.13 -6.98
CA GLY A 15 3.89 7.62 -5.96
C GLY A 15 3.36 7.86 -4.54
N LEU A 16 2.77 9.04 -4.28
CA LEU A 16 2.15 9.35 -3.00
C LEU A 16 0.93 8.48 -2.70
N VAL A 17 0.11 8.18 -3.72
CA VAL A 17 -1.04 7.27 -3.56
C VAL A 17 -0.58 5.86 -3.18
N VAL A 18 0.42 5.32 -3.89
CA VAL A 18 0.97 3.99 -3.60
C VAL A 18 1.61 3.96 -2.20
N ALA A 19 2.38 5.00 -1.85
CA ALA A 19 3.01 5.12 -0.54
C ALA A 19 1.96 5.20 0.60
N ALA A 20 0.90 5.99 0.41
CA ALA A 20 -0.18 6.10 1.39
C ALA A 20 -0.94 4.77 1.56
N HIS A 21 -1.23 4.07 0.46
CA HIS A 21 -1.87 2.75 0.48
C HIS A 21 -1.02 1.71 1.22
N GLY A 22 0.29 1.67 0.94
CA GLY A 22 1.22 0.81 1.68
C GLY A 22 1.29 1.19 3.17
N ALA A 23 1.33 2.48 3.48
CA ALA A 23 1.37 2.96 4.87
C ALA A 23 0.10 2.62 5.66
N GLN A 24 -1.08 2.62 5.02
CA GLN A 24 -2.34 2.15 5.63
C GLN A 24 -2.24 0.67 6.04
N LYS A 25 -1.64 -0.15 5.17
CA LYS A 25 -1.52 -1.60 5.38
C LYS A 25 -0.42 -1.98 6.34
N LEU A 26 0.75 -1.32 6.29
CA LEU A 26 1.89 -1.65 7.14
C LEU A 26 1.77 -1.00 8.52
N PHE A 27 1.43 0.29 8.56
CA PHE A 27 1.53 1.10 9.77
C PHE A 27 0.17 1.55 10.32
N GLY A 28 -0.93 1.26 9.62
CA GLY A 28 -2.26 1.76 10.02
C GLY A 28 -2.41 3.26 9.83
N TRP A 29 -1.57 3.88 8.98
CA TRP A 29 -1.61 5.33 8.74
C TRP A 29 -3.01 5.77 8.31
N GLY A 30 -3.50 6.87 8.88
CA GLY A 30 -4.81 7.43 8.50
C GLY A 30 -6.00 6.54 8.85
N GLY A 31 -5.87 5.66 9.86
CA GLY A 31 -6.94 4.74 10.26
C GLY A 31 -6.99 3.46 9.43
N GLY A 32 -5.94 3.17 8.66
CA GLY A 32 -5.81 1.94 7.90
C GLY A 32 -5.74 0.69 8.80
N PRO A 33 -5.89 -0.51 8.21
CA PRO A 33 -6.01 -1.76 8.96
C PRO A 33 -4.74 -2.13 9.75
N GLY A 34 -3.58 -1.58 9.35
CA GLY A 34 -2.28 -1.98 9.88
C GLY A 34 -1.94 -3.44 9.57
N MET A 35 -0.71 -3.84 9.91
CA MET A 35 -0.17 -5.12 9.46
C MET A 35 -1.01 -6.31 9.94
N LYS A 36 -1.55 -6.23 11.17
CA LYS A 36 -2.38 -7.28 11.77
C LYS A 36 -3.73 -7.42 11.05
N GLY A 37 -4.41 -6.31 10.76
CA GLY A 37 -5.69 -6.33 10.07
C GLY A 37 -5.54 -6.80 8.62
N PHE A 38 -4.52 -6.29 7.92
CA PHE A 38 -4.27 -6.66 6.53
C PHE A 38 -3.82 -8.13 6.38
N THR A 39 -2.96 -8.62 7.29
CA THR A 39 -2.61 -10.05 7.35
C THR A 39 -3.83 -10.92 7.65
N GLY A 40 -4.72 -10.48 8.55
CA GLY A 40 -5.98 -11.18 8.82
C GLY A 40 -6.87 -11.30 7.59
N MET A 41 -6.92 -10.25 6.76
CA MET A 41 -7.64 -10.28 5.49
C MET A 41 -7.04 -11.30 4.51
N MET A 42 -5.71 -11.39 4.39
CA MET A 42 -5.06 -12.40 3.55
C MET A 42 -5.42 -13.81 4.00
N GLY A 43 -5.42 -14.06 5.32
CA GLY A 43 -5.85 -15.34 5.89
C GLY A 43 -7.32 -15.65 5.59
N ALA A 44 -8.21 -14.66 5.69
CA ALA A 44 -9.64 -14.81 5.37
C ALA A 44 -9.88 -15.11 3.87
N MET A 45 -8.98 -14.66 2.98
CA MET A 45 -8.98 -15.01 1.56
C MET A 45 -8.38 -16.39 1.26
N GLY A 46 -7.89 -17.12 2.28
CA GLY A 46 -7.24 -18.41 2.11
C GLY A 46 -5.78 -18.33 1.65
N LEU A 47 -5.18 -17.14 1.61
CA LEU A 47 -3.79 -16.96 1.20
C LEU A 47 -2.85 -17.34 2.35
N GLN A 48 -2.20 -18.51 2.23
CA GLN A 48 -1.25 -19.01 3.21
C GLN A 48 0.19 -19.00 2.64
N PRO A 49 1.21 -18.64 3.43
CA PRO A 49 1.11 -18.11 4.79
C PRO A 49 0.67 -16.64 4.78
N ALA A 50 -0.37 -16.29 5.55
CA ALA A 50 -1.03 -14.98 5.47
C ALA A 50 -0.10 -13.79 5.73
N TRP A 51 0.89 -13.95 6.63
CA TRP A 51 1.83 -12.88 6.97
C TRP A 51 2.74 -12.50 5.80
N LEU A 52 3.08 -13.46 4.92
CA LEU A 52 3.91 -13.22 3.74
C LEU A 52 3.15 -12.34 2.75
N TRP A 53 1.91 -12.72 2.44
CA TRP A 53 1.04 -11.94 1.56
C TRP A 53 0.68 -10.58 2.16
N GLY A 54 0.52 -10.52 3.48
CA GLY A 54 0.31 -9.27 4.21
C GLY A 54 1.51 -8.32 4.06
N LEU A 55 2.73 -8.84 4.11
CA LEU A 55 3.95 -8.04 3.98
C LEU A 55 4.13 -7.58 2.52
N LEU A 56 4.06 -8.52 1.57
CA LEU A 56 4.23 -8.23 0.15
C LEU A 56 3.19 -7.22 -0.34
N GLY A 57 1.91 -7.43 0.00
CA GLY A 57 0.84 -6.51 -0.38
C GLY A 57 0.82 -5.20 0.40
N GLY A 58 1.61 -5.06 1.47
CA GLY A 58 1.80 -3.82 2.21
C GLY A 58 2.96 -2.96 1.69
N LEU A 59 3.96 -3.56 1.03
CA LEU A 59 5.11 -2.85 0.46
C LEU A 59 4.79 -2.13 -0.87
N GLY A 60 3.63 -2.41 -1.48
CA GLY A 60 3.15 -1.80 -2.72
C GLY A 60 1.94 -2.54 -3.25
#